data_AF-A0A9P7C7F4-F1
#
_entry.id   AF-A0A9P7C7F4-F1
#
_cell.length_a   1.000
_cell.length_b   1.000
_cell.length_c   1.000
_cell.angle_alpha   90.00
_cell.angle_beta   90.00
_cell.angle_gamma   90.00
#
_symmetry.space_group_name_H-M   'P 1'
#
loop_
_entity.id
_entity.type
_entity.pdbx_description
1 polymer ?
#
loop_
_entity_poly.entity_id
_entity_poly.type
_entity_poly.pdbx_seq_one_letter_code
_entity_poly.pdbx_strand_id
1 'polypeptide(L)'
;MDLTKAFAGYRKAAHQLSTVLLSGTLDKDLDWKDHEYLVLSHVISNLAKKIELVDSVEGAKAIDESGVQLQKLASDLHLTKKAIMKRIIGTIGKLLVYALKDEKCIGENELTCSYFDPILSRLLANPANNVHLRWSNTTTAETPRQRPDAVISKMRQLSFGPSLGFGEVKVQSTANHDLCHNLLRLALFSKESIDMNKLAGCFSFQIHGFGITFYLMQLQYTGIYTMIEVGHLKFPRSIHELPTFINPSTLATLLHVGDAFWRLCSTTNDPSVIISRSTPTDP
;
A
#
# COMPACT_ATOMS: atom_id res chain seq x y z
N MET A 1 11.78 35.94 -21.84
CA MET A 1 11.36 35.38 -20.55
C MET A 1 12.15 34.10 -20.34
N ASP A 2 12.99 34.03 -19.30
CA ASP A 2 13.91 32.90 -19.09
C ASP A 2 13.13 31.69 -18.54
N LEU A 3 12.75 30.79 -19.44
CA LEU A 3 11.97 29.59 -19.16
C LEU A 3 12.60 28.76 -18.02
N THR A 4 13.93 28.76 -17.92
CA THR A 4 14.69 28.04 -16.89
C THR A 4 14.38 28.54 -15.48
N LYS A 5 14.28 29.86 -15.30
CA LYS A 5 13.92 30.47 -14.01
C LYS A 5 12.46 30.23 -13.66
N ALA A 6 11.56 30.24 -14.65
CA ALA A 6 10.16 29.90 -14.45
C ALA A 6 10.01 28.43 -14.00
N PHE A 7 10.66 27.48 -14.70
CA PHE A 7 10.64 26.06 -14.33
C PHE A 7 11.24 25.79 -12.94
N ALA A 8 12.31 26.49 -12.57
CA ALA A 8 12.88 26.39 -11.22
C ALA A 8 11.89 26.89 -10.14
N GLY A 9 11.21 28.01 -10.41
CA GLY A 9 10.15 28.55 -9.55
C GLY A 9 8.99 27.56 -9.35
N TYR A 10 8.49 26.96 -10.43
CA TYR A 10 7.43 25.95 -10.37
C TYR A 10 7.83 24.70 -9.59
N ARG A 11 9.06 24.19 -9.80
CA ARG A 11 9.56 23.03 -9.04
C ARG A 11 9.62 23.32 -7.55
N LYS A 12 10.11 24.51 -7.17
CA LYS A 12 10.16 24.93 -5.75
C LYS A 12 8.77 25.00 -5.14
N ALA A 13 7.80 25.60 -5.84
CA ALA A 13 6.42 25.69 -5.37
C ALA A 13 5.76 24.31 -5.23
N ALA A 14 5.94 23.42 -6.21
CA ALA A 14 5.41 22.06 -6.16
C ALA A 14 6.02 21.25 -5.01
N HIS A 15 7.32 21.39 -4.76
CA HIS A 15 7.99 20.74 -3.65
C HIS A 15 7.49 21.24 -2.29
N GLN A 16 7.29 22.56 -2.14
CA GLN A 16 6.72 23.14 -0.92
C GLN A 16 5.30 22.65 -0.68
N LEU A 17 4.45 22.63 -1.71
CA LEU A 17 3.09 22.11 -1.61
C LEU A 17 3.08 20.63 -1.21
N SER A 18 3.91 19.81 -1.86
CA SER A 18 4.06 18.39 -1.52
C SER A 18 4.50 18.20 -0.07
N THR A 19 5.46 19.00 0.41
CA THR A 19 5.93 18.95 1.80
C THR A 19 4.81 19.28 2.80
N VAL A 20 4.01 20.31 2.52
CA VAL A 20 2.88 20.71 3.36
C VAL A 20 1.82 19.62 3.39
N LEU A 21 1.41 19.11 2.23
CA LEU A 21 0.41 18.05 2.12
C LEU A 21 0.87 16.78 2.86
N LEU A 22 2.12 16.34 2.63
CA LEU A 22 2.70 15.18 3.31
C LEU A 22 2.75 15.37 4.82
N SER A 23 3.05 16.56 5.32
CA SER A 23 3.08 16.83 6.76
C SER A 23 1.72 16.74 7.44
N GLY A 24 0.63 17.00 6.71
CA GLY A 24 -0.74 16.79 7.20
C GLY A 24 -1.22 15.34 7.04
N THR A 25 -0.61 14.59 6.13
CA THR A 25 -0.99 13.21 5.81
C THR A 25 -0.23 12.18 6.65
N LEU A 26 1.08 12.35 6.86
CA LEU A 26 1.93 11.39 7.54
C LEU A 26 2.22 11.82 8.98
N ASP A 27 2.01 10.89 9.92
CA ASP A 27 2.41 11.08 11.31
C ASP A 27 3.93 10.84 11.45
N LYS A 28 4.68 11.90 11.74
CA LYS A 28 6.15 11.86 11.85
C LYS A 28 6.64 11.26 13.16
N ASP A 29 5.81 11.22 14.19
CA ASP A 29 6.17 10.66 15.49
C ASP A 29 6.02 9.13 15.50
N LEU A 30 5.38 8.59 14.46
CA LEU A 30 5.14 7.18 14.30
C LEU A 30 6.38 6.48 13.70
N ASP A 31 7.15 5.80 14.56
CA ASP A 31 8.34 5.05 14.16
C ASP A 31 8.55 3.75 14.95
N TRP A 32 9.43 2.88 14.47
CA TRP A 32 9.89 1.68 15.14
C TRP A 32 10.94 2.01 16.20
N LYS A 33 10.85 1.36 17.37
CA LYS A 33 11.92 1.49 18.37
C LYS A 33 13.10 0.62 17.95
N ASP A 34 14.31 1.06 18.27
CA ASP A 34 15.55 0.34 17.91
C ASP A 34 15.52 -1.14 18.31
N HIS A 35 15.07 -1.45 19.53
CA HIS A 35 15.00 -2.85 19.98
C HIS A 35 13.96 -3.68 19.20
N GLU A 36 12.83 -3.09 18.80
CA GLU A 36 11.81 -3.79 17.99
C GLU A 36 12.39 -4.13 16.62
N TYR A 37 13.12 -3.18 16.01
CA TYR A 37 13.80 -3.37 14.73
C TYR A 37 14.92 -4.41 14.82
N LEU A 38 15.80 -4.32 15.82
CA LEU A 38 16.95 -5.22 15.98
C LEU A 38 16.50 -6.67 16.14
N VAL A 39 15.47 -6.94 16.94
CA VAL A 39 14.94 -8.30 17.11
C VAL A 39 14.34 -8.80 15.80
N LEU A 40 13.53 -8.00 15.12
CA LEU A 40 12.96 -8.35 13.82
C LEU A 40 14.07 -8.66 12.78
N SER A 41 15.03 -7.75 12.62
CA SER A 41 16.15 -7.89 11.69
C SER A 41 16.98 -9.14 11.99
N HIS A 42 17.22 -9.44 13.28
CA HIS A 42 17.94 -10.64 13.70
C HIS A 42 17.21 -11.92 13.30
N VAL A 43 15.90 -12.02 13.57
CA VAL A 43 15.10 -13.20 13.21
C VAL A 43 15.10 -13.42 11.69
N ILE A 44 14.89 -12.36 10.91
CA ILE A 44 14.87 -12.42 9.44
C ILE A 44 16.24 -12.80 8.86
N SER A 45 17.32 -12.23 9.41
CA SER A 45 18.68 -12.55 8.97
C SER A 45 19.05 -14.00 9.28
N ASN A 46 18.64 -14.51 10.45
CA ASN A 46 18.86 -15.91 10.81
C ASN A 46 18.06 -16.86 9.93
N LEU A 47 16.81 -16.53 9.60
CA LEU A 47 15.99 -17.30 8.67
C LEU A 47 16.68 -17.45 7.32
N ALA A 48 17.10 -16.33 6.73
CA ALA A 48 17.76 -16.31 5.42
C ALA A 48 19.04 -17.17 5.41
N LYS A 49 19.84 -17.15 6.49
CA LYS A 49 21.03 -17.99 6.64
C LYS A 49 20.71 -19.47 6.80
N LYS A 50 19.72 -19.81 7.64
CA LYS A 50 19.35 -21.21 7.90
C LYS A 50 18.84 -21.88 6.64
N ILE A 51 17.98 -21.21 5.87
CA ILE A 51 17.38 -21.74 4.65
C ILE A 51 18.43 -22.01 3.55
N GLU A 52 19.56 -21.33 3.56
CA GLU A 52 20.66 -21.55 2.59
C GLU A 52 21.36 -22.90 2.79
N LEU A 53 21.39 -23.40 4.03
CA LEU A 53 22.31 -24.44 4.47
C LEU A 53 21.66 -25.81 4.63
N VAL A 54 20.37 -25.92 4.37
CA VAL A 54 19.56 -27.06 4.82
C VAL A 54 18.68 -27.64 3.73
N ASP A 55 18.27 -28.91 3.89
CA ASP A 55 17.33 -29.56 2.98
C ASP A 55 15.90 -28.99 3.10
N SER A 56 14.98 -29.49 2.26
CA SER A 56 13.60 -28.99 2.22
C SER A 56 12.84 -29.14 3.54
N VAL A 57 13.15 -30.16 4.35
CA VAL A 57 12.45 -30.44 5.61
C VAL A 57 12.92 -29.47 6.69
N GLU A 58 14.24 -29.29 6.82
CA GLU A 58 14.82 -28.33 7.75
C GLU A 58 14.51 -26.88 7.35
N GLY A 59 14.41 -26.59 6.04
CA GLY A 59 14.00 -25.27 5.54
C GLY A 59 12.57 -24.92 5.96
N ALA A 60 11.63 -25.85 5.83
CA ALA A 60 10.26 -25.67 6.31
C ALA A 60 10.22 -25.43 7.82
N LYS A 61 11.00 -26.20 8.59
CA LYS A 61 11.13 -26.01 10.04
C LYS A 61 11.68 -24.62 10.40
N ALA A 62 12.67 -24.12 9.66
CA ALA A 62 13.22 -22.79 9.89
C ALA A 62 12.19 -21.67 9.64
N ILE A 63 11.33 -21.83 8.62
CA ILE A 63 10.20 -20.92 8.36
C ILE A 63 9.25 -20.91 9.56
N ASP A 64 8.83 -22.08 10.04
CA ASP A 64 7.89 -22.21 11.15
C ASP A 64 8.46 -21.64 12.46
N GLU A 65 9.71 -21.98 12.79
CA GLU A 65 10.42 -21.45 13.97
C GLU A 65 10.50 -19.92 13.95
N SER A 66 10.79 -19.35 12.78
CA SER A 66 10.88 -17.90 12.60
C SER A 66 9.50 -17.26 12.69
N GLY A 67 8.48 -17.89 12.11
CA GLY A 67 7.08 -17.47 12.22
C GLY A 67 6.61 -17.38 13.67
N VAL A 68 6.94 -18.38 14.51
CA VAL A 68 6.62 -18.39 15.94
C VAL A 68 7.33 -17.25 16.68
N GLN A 69 8.63 -17.03 16.41
CA GLN A 69 9.40 -15.94 17.03
C GLN A 69 8.81 -14.56 16.68
N LEU A 70 8.50 -14.34 15.41
CA LEU A 70 7.88 -13.10 14.95
C LEU A 70 6.47 -12.92 15.53
N GLN A 71 5.69 -14.00 15.68
CA GLN A 71 4.35 -13.94 16.27
C GLN A 71 4.40 -13.61 17.76
N LYS A 72 5.42 -14.11 18.47
CA LYS A 72 5.69 -13.72 19.87
C LYS A 72 6.03 -12.24 19.96
N LEU A 73 6.98 -11.76 19.16
CA LEU A 73 7.33 -10.34 19.09
C LEU A 73 6.11 -9.47 18.76
N ALA A 74 5.28 -9.90 17.81
CA ALA A 74 4.08 -9.18 17.41
C ALA A 74 3.11 -8.94 18.57
N SER A 75 3.05 -9.86 19.55
CA SER A 75 2.06 -9.82 20.63
C SER A 75 2.21 -8.59 21.51
N ASP A 76 3.45 -8.14 21.71
CA ASP A 76 3.82 -7.01 22.56
C ASP A 76 3.74 -5.65 21.82
N LEU A 77 3.55 -5.68 20.49
CA LEU A 77 3.49 -4.47 19.67
C LEU A 77 2.09 -3.82 19.64
N HIS A 78 2.06 -2.50 19.48
CA HIS A 78 0.84 -1.74 19.16
C HIS A 78 0.18 -2.24 17.87
N LEU A 79 -1.13 -2.02 17.72
CA LEU A 79 -1.97 -2.64 16.69
C LEU A 79 -1.40 -2.52 15.26
N THR A 80 -0.94 -1.34 14.85
CA THR A 80 -0.41 -1.09 13.51
C THR A 80 0.89 -1.85 13.25
N LYS A 81 1.84 -1.82 14.20
CA LYS A 81 3.11 -2.57 14.13
C LYS A 81 2.88 -4.07 14.19
N LYS A 82 1.97 -4.53 15.04
CA LYS A 82 1.49 -5.93 15.10
C LYS A 82 0.93 -6.39 13.75
N ALA A 83 0.17 -5.53 13.07
CA ALA A 83 -0.34 -5.82 11.73
C ALA A 83 0.80 -5.93 10.71
N ILE A 84 1.81 -5.06 10.76
CA ILE A 84 3.03 -5.18 9.92
C ILE A 84 3.77 -6.49 10.18
N MET A 85 3.93 -6.87 11.45
CA MET A 85 4.62 -8.12 11.79
C MET A 85 3.90 -9.35 11.23
N LYS A 86 2.57 -9.40 11.36
CA LYS A 86 1.76 -10.48 10.78
C LYS A 86 1.86 -10.57 9.25
N ARG A 87 2.13 -9.44 8.57
CA ARG A 87 2.36 -9.40 7.12
C ARG A 87 3.68 -10.05 6.74
N ILE A 88 4.75 -9.68 7.44
CA ILE A 88 6.08 -10.25 7.21
C ILE A 88 6.03 -11.78 7.38
N ILE A 89 5.32 -12.27 8.40
CA ILE A 89 5.08 -13.71 8.58
C ILE A 89 4.35 -14.32 7.38
N GLY A 90 3.27 -13.69 6.91
CA GLY A 90 2.54 -14.17 5.73
C GLY A 90 3.37 -14.16 4.44
N THR A 91 4.24 -13.16 4.28
CA THR A 91 5.18 -13.05 3.16
C THR A 91 6.21 -14.17 3.18
N ILE A 92 6.80 -14.47 4.33
CA ILE A 92 7.77 -15.57 4.49
C ILE A 92 7.14 -16.91 4.03
N GLY A 93 5.86 -17.14 4.34
CA GLY A 93 5.17 -18.37 3.95
C GLY A 93 4.82 -18.50 2.46
N LYS A 94 4.94 -17.44 1.67
CA LYS A 94 4.65 -17.46 0.21
C LYS A 94 5.87 -17.22 -0.68
N LEU A 95 6.90 -16.53 -0.18
CA LEU A 95 8.06 -16.19 -0.99
C LEU A 95 8.85 -17.43 -1.38
N LEU A 96 9.40 -17.39 -2.59
CA LEU A 96 10.44 -18.31 -3.02
C LEU A 96 11.68 -18.12 -2.15
N VAL A 97 12.47 -19.19 -1.98
CA VAL A 97 13.77 -19.08 -1.30
C VAL A 97 14.70 -18.15 -2.09
N TYR A 98 14.83 -18.41 -3.40
CA TYR A 98 15.64 -17.65 -4.35
C TYR A 98 14.77 -16.93 -5.37
N ALA A 99 15.21 -15.74 -5.79
CA ALA A 99 14.55 -14.99 -6.84
C ALA A 99 14.66 -15.71 -8.19
N LEU A 100 13.60 -15.63 -9.00
CA LEU A 100 13.63 -16.14 -10.37
C LEU A 100 14.62 -15.31 -11.20
N LYS A 101 15.37 -16.00 -12.07
CA LYS A 101 16.32 -15.35 -12.99
C LYS A 101 15.59 -14.54 -14.08
N ASP A 102 14.46 -15.06 -14.57
CA ASP A 102 13.64 -14.38 -15.57
C ASP A 102 12.34 -13.88 -14.93
N GLU A 103 12.29 -12.58 -14.66
CA GLU A 103 11.11 -11.92 -14.10
C GLU A 103 9.94 -11.84 -15.10
N LYS A 104 10.20 -12.05 -16.41
CA LYS A 104 9.14 -12.00 -17.43
C LYS A 104 8.19 -13.19 -17.36
N CYS A 105 8.58 -14.25 -16.65
CA CYS A 105 7.72 -15.41 -16.41
C CYS A 105 6.62 -15.14 -15.37
N ILE A 106 6.73 -14.04 -14.60
CA ILE A 106 5.78 -13.71 -13.53
C ILE A 106 4.63 -12.89 -14.12
N GLY A 107 3.43 -13.47 -14.13
CA GLY A 107 2.21 -12.77 -14.52
C GLY A 107 1.65 -11.87 -13.41
N GLU A 108 0.72 -10.96 -13.74
CA GLU A 108 0.09 -10.03 -12.78
C GLU A 108 -0.56 -10.75 -11.60
N ASN A 109 -1.23 -11.89 -11.85
CA ASN A 109 -1.89 -12.65 -10.79
C ASN A 109 -0.90 -13.28 -9.80
N GLU A 110 0.21 -13.84 -10.31
CA GLU A 110 1.27 -14.41 -9.47
C GLU A 110 1.99 -13.30 -8.70
N LEU A 111 2.31 -12.18 -9.36
CA LEU A 111 2.88 -10.99 -8.75
C LEU A 111 2.03 -10.54 -7.55
N THR A 112 0.73 -10.47 -7.77
CA THR A 112 -0.25 -10.06 -6.75
C THR A 112 -0.35 -11.07 -5.62
N CYS A 113 -0.67 -12.33 -5.92
CA CYS A 113 -1.01 -13.33 -4.91
C CYS A 113 0.18 -13.76 -4.06
N SER A 114 1.37 -13.81 -4.66
CA SER A 114 2.58 -14.35 -4.02
C SER A 114 3.40 -13.27 -3.31
N TYR A 115 3.45 -12.05 -3.85
CA TYR A 115 4.37 -11.02 -3.35
C TYR A 115 3.66 -9.87 -2.63
N PHE A 116 2.57 -9.33 -3.20
CA PHE A 116 1.93 -8.13 -2.66
C PHE A 116 0.80 -8.41 -1.67
N ASP A 117 -0.13 -9.31 -2.00
CA ASP A 117 -1.30 -9.62 -1.17
C ASP A 117 -0.96 -10.01 0.29
N PRO A 118 0.08 -10.82 0.57
CA PRO A 118 0.47 -11.14 1.96
C PRO A 118 0.76 -9.90 2.82
N ILE A 119 1.25 -8.83 2.21
CA ILE A 119 1.49 -7.56 2.89
C ILE A 119 0.25 -6.67 2.85
N LEU A 120 -0.34 -6.48 1.68
CA LEU A 120 -1.44 -5.51 1.52
C LEU A 120 -2.72 -5.94 2.28
N SER A 121 -3.05 -7.23 2.32
CA SER A 121 -4.28 -7.76 2.92
C SER A 121 -4.43 -7.52 4.42
N ARG A 122 -3.34 -7.20 5.13
CA ARG A 122 -3.38 -6.80 6.56
C ARG A 122 -2.96 -5.35 6.76
N LEU A 123 -2.48 -4.67 5.72
CA LEU A 123 -2.19 -3.24 5.68
C LEU A 123 -3.45 -2.43 5.48
N LEU A 124 -4.23 -2.84 4.50
CA LEU A 124 -5.38 -2.09 4.00
C LEU A 124 -6.70 -2.82 4.31
N ALA A 125 -6.66 -3.89 5.09
CA ALA A 125 -7.84 -4.64 5.48
C ALA A 125 -7.74 -5.21 6.90
N ASN A 126 -8.90 -5.25 7.55
CA ASN A 126 -9.10 -5.80 8.88
C ASN A 126 -10.55 -6.29 8.98
N PRO A 127 -10.78 -7.60 9.04
CA PRO A 127 -12.12 -8.17 9.17
C PRO A 127 -12.87 -7.65 10.41
N ALA A 128 -12.18 -7.35 11.52
CA ALA A 128 -12.81 -6.81 12.71
C ALA A 128 -13.40 -5.40 12.48
N ASN A 129 -12.85 -4.65 11.53
CA ASN A 129 -13.36 -3.34 11.12
C ASN A 129 -14.28 -3.44 9.89
N ASN A 130 -14.61 -4.66 9.43
CA ASN A 130 -15.35 -4.93 8.21
C ASN A 130 -14.69 -4.31 6.96
N VAL A 131 -13.36 -4.19 6.92
CA VAL A 131 -12.64 -3.66 5.75
C VAL A 131 -11.89 -4.78 5.06
N HIS A 132 -12.09 -4.91 3.76
CA HIS A 132 -11.55 -5.99 2.94
C HIS A 132 -10.83 -5.45 1.71
N LEU A 133 -9.65 -6.00 1.41
CA LEU A 133 -8.95 -5.85 0.15
C LEU A 133 -9.36 -7.00 -0.77
N ARG A 134 -9.74 -6.69 -2.00
CA ARG A 134 -10.25 -7.66 -2.98
C ARG A 134 -9.57 -7.46 -4.32
N TRP A 135 -8.98 -8.53 -4.85
CA TRP A 135 -8.44 -8.60 -6.21
C TRP A 135 -9.51 -9.15 -7.16
N SER A 136 -10.65 -8.46 -7.26
CA SER A 136 -11.84 -9.00 -7.91
C SER A 136 -11.95 -8.66 -9.39
N ASN A 137 -11.24 -7.65 -9.89
CA ASN A 137 -11.41 -7.14 -11.25
C ASN A 137 -12.90 -6.96 -11.61
N THR A 138 -13.65 -6.32 -10.71
CA THR A 138 -15.10 -6.07 -10.83
C THR A 138 -15.38 -4.58 -10.76
N THR A 139 -16.44 -4.13 -11.42
CA THR A 139 -16.94 -2.77 -11.26
C THR A 139 -17.51 -2.59 -9.85
N THR A 140 -17.52 -1.33 -9.41
CA THR A 140 -18.22 -0.88 -8.21
C THR A 140 -19.19 0.25 -8.58
N ALA A 141 -19.99 0.72 -7.63
CA ALA A 141 -20.89 1.85 -7.87
C ALA A 141 -20.11 3.10 -8.34
N GLU A 142 -18.91 3.29 -7.81
CA GLU A 142 -17.99 4.38 -8.14
C GLU A 142 -17.26 4.19 -9.48
N THR A 143 -17.28 2.97 -10.02
CA THR A 143 -16.50 2.59 -11.21
C THR A 143 -17.38 1.82 -12.22
N PRO A 144 -18.53 2.36 -12.67
CA PRO A 144 -19.51 1.60 -13.43
C PRO A 144 -19.03 1.15 -14.81
N ARG A 145 -18.03 1.85 -15.38
CA ARG A 145 -17.52 1.61 -16.75
C ARG A 145 -16.14 0.98 -16.80
N GLN A 146 -15.43 0.93 -15.69
CA GLN A 146 -14.04 0.48 -15.64
C GLN A 146 -13.79 -0.36 -14.40
N ARG A 147 -12.91 -1.34 -14.50
CA ARG A 147 -12.67 -2.30 -13.42
C ARG A 147 -11.28 -2.06 -12.85
N PRO A 148 -11.16 -1.63 -11.59
CA PRO A 148 -9.86 -1.65 -10.92
C PRO A 148 -9.44 -3.10 -10.65
N ASP A 149 -8.14 -3.36 -10.68
CA ASP A 149 -7.61 -4.70 -10.35
C ASP A 149 -7.86 -5.04 -8.88
N ALA A 150 -7.76 -4.03 -8.00
CA ALA A 150 -8.04 -4.14 -6.58
C ALA A 150 -9.04 -3.11 -6.07
N VAL A 151 -9.89 -3.53 -5.13
CA VAL A 151 -10.79 -2.65 -4.38
C VAL A 151 -10.62 -2.90 -2.89
N ILE A 152 -10.47 -1.83 -2.13
CA ILE A 152 -10.55 -1.84 -0.67
C ILE A 152 -11.94 -1.34 -0.31
N SER A 153 -12.76 -2.15 0.35
CA SER A 153 -14.17 -1.80 0.61
C SER A 153 -14.57 -2.09 2.05
N LYS A 154 -15.45 -1.26 2.60
CA LYS A 154 -16.08 -1.49 3.90
C LYS A 154 -17.38 -2.29 3.72
N MET A 155 -17.51 -3.44 4.35
CA MET A 155 -18.76 -4.19 4.37
C MET A 155 -19.80 -3.48 5.26
N ARG A 156 -21.05 -3.47 4.79
CA ARG A 156 -22.23 -3.00 5.53
C ARG A 156 -23.37 -3.97 5.27
N GLN A 157 -24.03 -4.44 6.33
CA GLN A 157 -25.22 -5.30 6.22
C GLN A 157 -25.01 -6.50 5.28
N LEU A 158 -23.87 -7.20 5.42
CA LEU A 158 -23.50 -8.35 4.58
C LEU A 158 -23.31 -8.05 3.07
N SER A 159 -23.18 -6.78 2.70
CA SER A 159 -22.91 -6.32 1.34
C SER A 159 -21.66 -5.44 1.27
N PHE A 160 -21.06 -5.32 0.09
CA PHE A 160 -19.96 -4.37 -0.12
C PHE A 160 -20.52 -2.95 -0.14
N GLY A 161 -20.14 -2.16 0.87
CA GLY A 161 -20.44 -0.74 0.96
C GLY A 161 -19.34 0.10 0.29
N PRO A 162 -19.06 1.31 0.82
CA PRO A 162 -18.11 2.25 0.23
C PRO A 162 -16.74 1.67 -0.09
N SER A 163 -16.22 2.00 -1.28
CA SER A 163 -14.84 1.71 -1.68
C SER A 163 -13.87 2.71 -1.03
N LEU A 164 -13.09 2.28 -0.05
CA LEU A 164 -12.10 3.13 0.63
C LEU A 164 -10.82 3.35 -0.20
N GLY A 165 -10.60 2.53 -1.22
CA GLY A 165 -9.47 2.67 -2.12
C GLY A 165 -9.42 1.66 -3.25
N PHE A 166 -8.46 1.87 -4.15
CA PHE A 166 -8.33 1.12 -5.41
C PHE A 166 -6.87 0.76 -5.71
N GLY A 167 -6.66 -0.27 -6.53
CA GLY A 167 -5.32 -0.65 -6.98
C GLY A 167 -5.29 -1.09 -8.43
N GLU A 168 -4.14 -0.85 -9.07
CA GLU A 168 -3.82 -1.31 -10.43
C GLU A 168 -2.48 -2.06 -10.41
N VAL A 169 -2.37 -3.13 -11.18
CA VAL A 169 -1.20 -4.01 -11.25
C VAL A 169 -0.71 -4.13 -12.67
N LYS A 170 0.60 -3.97 -12.86
CA LYS A 170 1.27 -4.16 -14.14
C LYS A 170 2.60 -4.88 -13.94
N VAL A 171 2.93 -5.79 -14.85
CA VAL A 171 4.24 -6.46 -14.88
C VAL A 171 5.36 -5.50 -15.30
N GLN A 172 6.60 -5.85 -15.01
CA GLN A 172 7.78 -5.00 -15.26
C GLN A 172 7.92 -4.54 -16.73
N SER A 173 7.50 -5.37 -17.68
CA SER A 173 7.60 -5.09 -19.13
C SER A 173 6.56 -4.11 -19.67
N THR A 174 5.64 -3.62 -18.83
CA THR A 174 4.57 -2.71 -19.23
C THR A 174 5.13 -1.34 -19.65
N ALA A 175 4.54 -0.75 -20.70
CA ALA A 175 4.95 0.56 -21.18
C ALA A 175 4.54 1.70 -20.24
N ASN A 176 5.34 2.76 -20.19
CA ASN A 176 5.07 3.92 -19.32
C ASN A 176 3.73 4.59 -19.63
N HIS A 177 3.28 4.60 -20.89
CA HIS A 177 1.98 5.12 -21.28
C HIS A 177 0.83 4.43 -20.52
N ASP A 178 0.90 3.11 -20.39
CA ASP A 178 -0.15 2.32 -19.71
C ASP A 178 -0.12 2.56 -18.20
N LEU A 179 1.07 2.76 -17.62
CA LEU A 179 1.23 3.17 -16.22
C LEU A 179 0.60 4.55 -15.98
N CYS A 180 0.84 5.52 -16.85
CA CYS A 180 0.22 6.85 -16.75
C CYS A 180 -1.30 6.77 -16.87
N HIS A 181 -1.80 5.99 -17.83
CA HIS A 181 -3.24 5.79 -17.99
C HIS A 181 -3.88 5.16 -16.75
N ASN A 182 -3.24 4.14 -16.17
CA ASN A 182 -3.69 3.52 -14.93
C ASN A 182 -3.67 4.48 -13.73
N LEU A 183 -2.68 5.37 -13.63
CA LEU A 183 -2.67 6.40 -12.59
C LEU A 183 -3.84 7.39 -12.74
N LEU A 184 -4.18 7.81 -13.96
CA LEU A 184 -5.35 8.64 -14.23
C LEU A 184 -6.65 7.94 -13.86
N ARG A 185 -6.76 6.63 -14.13
CA ARG A 185 -7.91 5.81 -13.71
C ARG A 185 -8.04 5.76 -12.20
N LEU A 186 -6.94 5.52 -11.48
CA LEU A 186 -6.93 5.55 -10.01
C LEU A 186 -7.38 6.91 -9.46
N ALA A 187 -6.92 8.01 -10.05
CA ALA A 187 -7.35 9.36 -9.66
C ALA A 187 -8.87 9.55 -9.84
N LEU A 188 -9.41 9.10 -10.98
CA LEU A 188 -10.85 9.16 -11.24
C LEU A 188 -11.65 8.31 -10.23
N PHE A 189 -11.26 7.05 -10.02
CA PHE A 189 -11.94 6.16 -9.08
C PHE A 189 -11.94 6.73 -7.66
N SER A 190 -10.79 7.27 -7.23
CA SER A 190 -10.66 7.87 -5.91
C SER A 190 -11.51 9.11 -5.74
N LYS A 191 -11.59 9.96 -6.76
CA LYS A 191 -12.48 11.13 -6.76
C LYS A 191 -13.94 10.70 -6.63
N GLU A 192 -14.40 9.79 -7.49
CA GLU A 192 -15.78 9.29 -7.47
C GLU A 192 -16.13 8.69 -6.11
N SER A 193 -15.21 7.94 -5.50
CA SER A 193 -15.46 7.41 -4.16
C SER A 193 -15.55 8.47 -3.08
N ILE A 194 -14.68 9.49 -3.10
CA ILE A 194 -14.79 10.64 -2.18
C ILE A 194 -16.16 11.28 -2.30
N ASP A 195 -16.60 11.55 -3.53
CA ASP A 195 -17.83 12.29 -3.80
C ASP A 195 -19.07 11.47 -3.48
N MET A 196 -19.13 10.21 -3.90
CA MET A 196 -20.30 9.35 -3.69
C MET A 196 -20.44 8.95 -2.22
N ASN A 197 -19.33 8.61 -1.57
CA ASN A 197 -19.35 8.04 -0.22
C ASN A 197 -19.03 9.04 0.89
N LYS A 198 -18.79 10.31 0.53
CA LYS A 198 -18.43 11.39 1.45
C LYS A 198 -17.21 11.01 2.30
N LEU A 199 -16.13 10.59 1.64
CA LEU A 199 -14.89 10.21 2.33
C LEU A 199 -14.02 11.42 2.61
N ALA A 200 -13.30 11.41 3.73
CA ALA A 200 -12.25 12.39 4.02
C ALA A 200 -11.00 12.20 3.12
N GLY A 201 -10.82 11.00 2.61
CA GLY A 201 -9.80 10.66 1.63
C GLY A 201 -10.04 9.27 1.03
N CYS A 202 -9.43 9.01 -0.11
CA CYS A 202 -9.46 7.72 -0.78
C CYS A 202 -8.04 7.27 -1.09
N PHE A 203 -7.76 6.00 -0.80
CA PHE A 203 -6.44 5.42 -0.96
C PHE A 203 -6.27 4.81 -2.35
N SER A 204 -5.07 4.89 -2.91
CA SER A 204 -4.74 4.17 -4.14
C SER A 204 -3.37 3.54 -4.07
N PHE A 205 -3.14 2.49 -4.83
CA PHE A 205 -1.80 1.99 -5.06
C PHE A 205 -1.62 1.51 -6.49
N GLN A 206 -0.40 1.64 -6.99
CA GLN A 206 -0.01 1.15 -8.31
C GLN A 206 1.20 0.23 -8.17
N ILE A 207 1.05 -1.00 -8.64
CA ILE A 207 2.12 -2.00 -8.68
C ILE A 207 2.71 -2.03 -10.09
N HIS A 208 4.03 -1.92 -10.18
CA HIS A 208 4.80 -2.09 -11.41
C HIS A 208 5.98 -3.01 -11.16
N GLY A 209 5.89 -4.26 -11.65
CA GLY A 209 6.83 -5.31 -11.28
C GLY A 209 6.88 -5.47 -9.76
N PHE A 210 8.07 -5.48 -9.16
CA PHE A 210 8.22 -5.55 -7.70
C PHE A 210 8.14 -4.17 -7.01
N GLY A 211 7.89 -3.09 -7.75
CA GLY A 211 7.65 -1.77 -7.18
C GLY A 211 6.19 -1.55 -6.84
N ILE A 212 5.92 -0.85 -5.74
CA ILE A 212 4.60 -0.33 -5.40
C ILE A 212 4.70 1.13 -4.98
N THR A 213 3.83 1.95 -5.54
CA THR A 213 3.63 3.34 -5.12
C THR A 213 2.26 3.48 -4.51
N PHE A 214 2.19 4.12 -3.34
CA PHE A 214 0.98 4.40 -2.60
C PHE A 214 0.60 5.86 -2.77
N TYR A 215 -0.69 6.12 -2.98
CA TYR A 215 -1.24 7.46 -3.12
C TYR A 215 -2.41 7.67 -2.18
N LEU A 216 -2.59 8.92 -1.74
CA LEU A 216 -3.78 9.36 -1.04
C LEU A 216 -4.39 10.55 -1.77
N MET A 217 -5.67 10.43 -2.11
CA MET A 217 -6.46 11.54 -2.65
C MET A 217 -7.33 12.16 -1.56
N GLN A 218 -7.38 13.49 -1.52
CA GLN A 218 -8.28 14.27 -0.66
C GLN A 218 -8.84 15.49 -1.40
N LEU A 219 -10.05 15.91 -1.04
CA LEU A 219 -10.67 17.16 -1.49
C LEU A 219 -10.21 18.30 -0.58
N GLN A 220 -9.24 19.09 -1.02
CA GLN A 220 -8.64 20.16 -0.21
C GLN A 220 -9.51 21.42 -0.22
N TYR A 221 -10.11 21.72 -1.37
CA TYR A 221 -10.94 22.92 -1.57
C TYR A 221 -12.01 22.64 -2.62
N THR A 222 -12.96 23.57 -2.82
CA THR A 222 -14.02 23.44 -3.85
C THR A 222 -13.45 23.09 -5.22
N GLY A 223 -13.78 21.91 -5.72
CA GLY A 223 -13.31 21.37 -7.01
C GLY A 223 -11.83 20.98 -7.07
N ILE A 224 -11.05 21.13 -5.99
CA ILE A 224 -9.60 20.89 -5.98
C ILE A 224 -9.29 19.62 -5.19
N TYR A 225 -9.02 18.55 -5.92
CA TYR A 225 -8.56 17.28 -5.39
C TYR A 225 -7.04 17.19 -5.51
N THR A 226 -6.38 16.76 -4.44
CA THR A 226 -4.94 16.49 -4.44
C THR A 226 -4.72 15.00 -4.25
N MET A 227 -4.02 14.38 -5.18
CA MET A 227 -3.49 13.02 -5.03
C MET A 227 -1.99 13.12 -4.82
N ILE A 228 -1.51 12.68 -3.65
CA ILE A 228 -0.09 12.73 -3.29
C ILE A 228 0.45 11.32 -3.16
N GLU A 229 1.71 11.11 -3.55
CA GLU A 229 2.45 9.89 -3.23
C GLU A 229 2.79 9.90 -1.73
N VAL A 230 2.33 8.90 -1.00
CA VAL A 230 2.55 8.75 0.46
C VAL A 230 3.64 7.74 0.79
N GLY A 231 4.11 6.99 -0.20
CA GLY A 231 5.23 6.06 -0.03
C GLY A 231 5.48 5.25 -1.29
N HIS A 232 6.72 4.79 -1.44
CA HIS A 232 7.14 3.90 -2.51
C HIS A 232 8.04 2.82 -1.94
N LEU A 233 7.83 1.56 -2.36
CA LEU A 233 8.60 0.41 -1.90
C LEU A 233 8.94 -0.52 -3.05
N LYS A 234 10.11 -1.14 -2.97
CA LYS A 234 10.46 -2.30 -3.79
C LYS A 234 10.38 -3.55 -2.94
N PHE A 235 9.47 -4.45 -3.29
CA PHE A 235 9.21 -5.68 -2.57
C PHE A 235 10.30 -6.72 -2.81
N PRO A 236 10.57 -7.59 -1.82
CA PRO A 236 11.56 -8.64 -1.94
C PRO A 236 11.03 -9.73 -2.89
N ARG A 237 11.92 -10.23 -3.74
CA ARG A 237 11.61 -11.30 -4.70
C ARG A 237 11.77 -12.68 -4.08
N SER A 238 12.42 -12.78 -2.92
CA SER A 238 12.69 -14.04 -2.25
C SER A 238 13.01 -13.87 -0.77
N ILE A 239 13.08 -14.97 -0.03
CA ILE A 239 13.45 -14.98 1.39
C ILE A 239 14.84 -14.38 1.60
N HIS A 240 15.80 -14.64 0.70
CA HIS A 240 17.15 -14.05 0.77
C HIS A 240 17.18 -12.52 0.64
N GLU A 241 16.17 -11.91 0.04
CA GLU A 241 16.06 -10.45 -0.08
C GLU A 241 15.36 -9.81 1.12
N LEU A 242 14.73 -10.60 2.00
CA LEU A 242 14.03 -10.09 3.18
C LEU A 242 14.94 -9.30 4.13
N PRO A 243 16.18 -9.72 4.45
CA PRO A 243 17.05 -8.93 5.33
C PRO A 243 17.30 -7.50 4.80
N THR A 244 17.40 -7.34 3.48
CA THR A 244 17.57 -6.03 2.84
C THR A 244 16.26 -5.25 2.82
N PHE A 245 15.15 -5.92 2.56
CA PHE A 245 13.82 -5.29 2.56
C PHE A 245 13.42 -4.80 3.96
N ILE A 246 13.73 -5.56 5.00
CA ILE A 246 13.44 -5.23 6.41
C ILE A 246 14.52 -4.28 6.95
N ASN A 247 14.42 -3.03 6.49
CA ASN A 247 15.23 -1.91 6.95
C ASN A 247 14.32 -0.81 7.56
N PRO A 248 14.89 0.15 8.31
CA PRO A 248 14.10 1.20 8.96
C PRO A 248 13.21 2.00 8.00
N SER A 249 13.70 2.31 6.80
CA SER A 249 12.94 3.07 5.79
C SER A 249 11.71 2.32 5.29
N THR A 250 11.85 1.03 4.94
CA THR A 250 10.70 0.20 4.53
C THR A 250 9.67 0.09 5.64
N LEU A 251 10.13 -0.17 6.87
CA LEU A 251 9.25 -0.38 8.02
C LEU A 251 8.51 0.90 8.43
N ALA A 252 9.19 2.05 8.38
CA ALA A 252 8.56 3.36 8.58
C ALA A 252 7.54 3.65 7.47
N THR A 253 7.89 3.39 6.21
CA THR A 253 6.97 3.61 5.08
C THR A 253 5.70 2.77 5.20
N LEU A 254 5.81 1.47 5.52
CA LEU A 254 4.65 0.60 5.76
C LEU A 254 3.79 1.05 6.94
N LEU A 255 4.43 1.64 7.97
CA LEU A 255 3.77 2.13 9.16
C LEU A 255 3.00 3.43 8.87
N HIS A 256 3.64 4.39 8.20
CA HIS A 256 3.04 5.64 7.74
C HIS A 256 1.90 5.42 6.75
N VAL A 257 2.09 4.56 5.76
CA VAL A 257 1.05 4.19 4.79
C VAL A 257 -0.15 3.57 5.50
N GLY A 258 0.09 2.67 6.46
CA GLY A 258 -0.96 2.02 7.23
C GLY A 258 -1.75 3.00 8.07
N ASP A 259 -1.05 3.87 8.81
CA ASP A 259 -1.68 4.91 9.60
C ASP A 259 -2.53 5.85 8.73
N ALA A 260 -1.95 6.39 7.65
CA ALA A 260 -2.64 7.30 6.75
C ALA A 260 -3.92 6.67 6.19
N PHE A 261 -3.86 5.41 5.76
CA PHE A 261 -5.06 4.67 5.31
C PHE A 261 -6.13 4.59 6.40
N TRP A 262 -5.80 4.07 7.59
CA TRP A 262 -6.79 3.83 8.64
C TRP A 262 -7.37 5.12 9.23
N ARG A 263 -6.57 6.19 9.28
CA ARG A 263 -6.97 7.49 9.82
C ARG A 263 -7.76 8.33 8.81
N LEU A 264 -7.37 8.33 7.54
CA LEU A 264 -7.90 9.29 6.55
C LEU A 264 -8.92 8.67 5.58
N CYS A 265 -8.91 7.36 5.37
CA CYS A 265 -9.83 6.70 4.43
C CYS A 265 -11.10 6.23 5.13
N SER A 266 -11.85 7.18 5.67
CA SER A 266 -13.13 6.96 6.33
C SER A 266 -14.16 8.01 5.90
N THR A 267 -15.44 7.74 6.15
CA THR A 267 -16.50 8.73 5.95
C THR A 267 -16.19 9.94 6.85
N THR A 268 -16.25 11.15 6.28
CA THR A 268 -15.98 12.37 7.06
C THR A 268 -17.00 12.53 8.19
N ASN A 269 -16.56 13.11 9.30
CA ASN A 269 -17.45 13.49 10.40
C ASN A 269 -18.44 14.59 9.99
N ASP A 270 -18.09 15.40 8.98
CA ASP A 270 -18.95 16.43 8.42
C ASP A 270 -19.11 16.24 6.89
N PRO A 271 -20.11 15.44 6.46
CA PRO A 271 -20.39 15.21 5.05
C PRO A 271 -20.75 16.47 4.26
N SER A 272 -21.22 17.54 4.93
CA SER A 272 -21.63 18.78 4.27
C SER A 272 -20.44 19.49 3.60
N VAL A 273 -19.24 19.32 4.16
CA VAL A 273 -18.00 19.84 3.58
C VAL A 273 -17.72 19.20 2.23
N ILE A 274 -17.88 17.87 2.11
CA ILE A 274 -17.66 17.19 0.83
C ILE A 274 -18.75 17.61 -0.17
N ILE A 275 -20.02 17.62 0.26
CA ILE A 275 -21.15 17.98 -0.62
C ILE A 275 -21.00 19.40 -1.19
N SER A 276 -20.61 20.37 -0.36
CA SER A 276 -20.48 21.77 -0.78
C SER A 276 -19.25 22.03 -1.66
N ARG A 277 -18.22 21.17 -1.58
CA ARG A 277 -16.95 21.37 -2.29
C ARG A 277 -16.79 20.46 -3.50
N SER A 278 -17.46 19.31 -3.54
CA SER A 278 -17.32 18.35 -4.64
C SER A 278 -17.89 18.90 -5.93
N THR A 279 -17.25 18.59 -7.04
CA THR A 279 -17.73 18.94 -8.39
C THR A 279 -17.94 17.66 -9.21
N PRO A 280 -19.09 17.48 -9.89
CA PRO A 280 -19.32 16.34 -10.77
C PRO A 280 -18.19 16.19 -11.82
N THR A 281 -17.83 14.95 -12.13
CA THR A 281 -16.82 14.68 -13.17
C THR A 281 -17.37 14.89 -14.57
N ASP A 282 -18.66 14.60 -14.77
CA ASP A 282 -19.43 14.95 -15.96
C ASP A 282 -20.52 15.97 -15.56
N PRO A 283 -20.73 17.05 -16.34
CA PRO A 283 -21.79 18.04 -16.11
C PRO A 283 -23.19 17.50 -16.38
#